data_AF-A0A352JZ82-F1
#
_entry.id   AF-A0A352JZ82-F1
#
_cell.length_a   1.000
_cell.length_b   1.000
_cell.length_c   1.000
_cell.angle_alpha   90.00
_cell.angle_beta   90.00
_cell.angle_gamma   90.00
#
_symmetry.space_group_name_H-M   'P 1'
#
loop_
_entity.id
_entity.type
_entity.pdbx_description
1 polymer ?
#
loop_
_entity_poly.entity_id
_entity_poly.type
_entity_poly.pdbx_seq_one_letter_code
_entity_poly.pdbx_strand_id
1 'polypeptide(L)'
;MTRCCLVLGDQLSDRLSSLNYLEPEDVVLMVEVWSEASYVKHHKQKIALVFSAMRHFADELRANGRSVIYVPLTDPENTQSLTSEVERHQRSHHFSEWLLTEPGEWRLKAAFDELKATLPVPLQVVHDDRFICSHDDFQAFLKGRK
;
A
#
# COMPACT_ATOMS: atom_id res chain seq x y z
N MET A 1 15.38 -5.52 -13.14
CA MET A 1 14.21 -6.39 -12.85
C MET A 1 13.18 -5.49 -12.19
N THR A 2 11.91 -5.60 -12.57
CA THR A 2 10.87 -4.64 -12.16
C THR A 2 10.38 -4.92 -10.74
N ARG A 3 10.33 -3.89 -9.90
CA ARG A 3 9.72 -3.92 -8.56
C ARG A 3 8.31 -3.38 -8.59
N CYS A 4 7.54 -3.67 -7.54
CA CYS A 4 6.19 -3.16 -7.37
C CYS A 4 6.02 -2.44 -6.04
N CYS A 5 5.51 -1.21 -6.06
CA CYS A 5 5.11 -0.48 -4.87
C CYS A 5 3.61 -0.59 -4.67
N LEU A 6 3.18 -1.19 -3.56
CA LEU A 6 1.78 -1.13 -3.14
C LEU A 6 1.52 0.21 -2.43
N VAL A 7 0.50 0.95 -2.88
CA VAL A 7 0.04 2.19 -2.23
C VAL A 7 -1.37 1.99 -1.67
N LEU A 8 -1.52 2.26 -0.37
CA LEU A 8 -2.79 2.12 0.34
C LEU A 8 -3.69 3.37 0.20
N GLY A 9 -4.98 3.21 0.50
CA GLY A 9 -5.98 4.28 0.33
C GLY A 9 -5.81 5.51 1.23
N ASP A 10 -5.01 5.40 2.29
CA ASP A 10 -4.64 6.48 3.20
C ASP A 10 -3.22 7.04 2.95
N GLN A 11 -2.54 6.54 1.90
CA GLN A 11 -1.16 6.86 1.55
C GLN A 11 -1.03 7.75 0.30
N LEU A 12 -2.10 8.45 -0.09
CA LEU A 12 -2.21 9.23 -1.33
C LEU A 12 -1.39 10.53 -1.25
N SER A 13 -0.07 10.42 -1.40
CA SER A 13 0.89 11.53 -1.33
C SER A 13 1.99 11.33 -2.36
N ASP A 14 2.32 12.37 -3.13
CA ASP A 14 3.37 12.33 -4.15
C ASP A 14 4.76 12.02 -3.58
N ARG A 15 4.97 12.35 -2.30
CA ARG A 15 6.24 12.16 -1.59
C ARG A 15 6.21 10.96 -0.66
N LEU A 16 5.25 10.06 -0.83
CA LEU A 16 5.14 8.84 -0.02
C LEU A 16 6.48 8.10 -0.01
N SER A 17 6.92 7.68 1.18
CA SER A 17 8.26 7.15 1.39
C SER A 17 8.60 5.99 0.45
N SER A 18 7.68 5.04 0.22
CA SER A 18 7.89 3.92 -0.71
C SER A 18 8.00 4.33 -2.19
N LEU A 19 7.34 5.41 -2.62
CA LEU A 19 7.44 5.93 -4.00
C LEU A 19 8.82 6.53 -4.30
N ASN A 20 9.50 7.06 -3.27
CA ASN A 20 10.84 7.65 -3.42
C ASN A 20 11.92 6.61 -3.77
N TYR A 21 11.66 5.32 -3.55
CA TYR A 21 12.58 4.23 -3.90
C TYR A 21 12.40 3.72 -5.33
N LEU A 22 11.35 4.13 -6.05
CA LEU A 22 11.02 3.58 -7.36
C LEU A 22 11.85 4.17 -8.49
N GLU A 23 12.42 3.27 -9.30
CA GLU A 23 13.05 3.58 -10.57
C GLU A 23 11.98 3.73 -11.68
N PRO A 24 12.33 4.29 -12.86
CA PRO A 24 11.36 4.52 -13.94
C PRO A 24 10.66 3.25 -14.45
N GLU A 25 11.30 2.08 -14.41
CA GLU A 25 10.71 0.81 -14.82
C GLU A 25 9.77 0.17 -13.79
N ASP A 26 9.77 0.68 -12.54
CA ASP A 26 8.97 0.11 -11.46
C ASP A 26 7.49 0.47 -11.57
N VAL A 27 6.65 -0.37 -10.96
CA VAL A 27 5.20 -0.28 -11.08
C VAL A 27 4.58 0.10 -9.73
N VAL A 28 3.56 0.94 -9.76
CA VAL A 28 2.68 1.19 -8.61
C VAL A 28 1.44 0.32 -8.74
N LEU A 29 1.09 -0.40 -7.67
CA LEU A 29 -0.17 -1.11 -7.53
C LEU A 29 -1.09 -0.36 -6.55
N MET A 30 -2.32 -0.14 -6.98
CA MET A 30 -3.41 0.39 -6.14
C MET A 30 -4.66 -0.45 -6.35
N VAL A 31 -5.33 -0.81 -5.26
CA VAL A 31 -6.42 -1.78 -5.30
C VAL A 31 -7.56 -1.33 -4.39
N GLU A 32 -8.77 -1.23 -4.94
CA GLU A 32 -10.00 -1.08 -4.16
C GLU A 32 -10.50 -2.47 -3.72
N VAL A 33 -10.66 -2.74 -2.41
CA VAL A 33 -11.09 -4.05 -1.92
C VAL A 33 -12.17 -3.95 -0.84
N TRP A 34 -13.07 -4.94 -0.80
CA TRP A 34 -14.06 -5.04 0.27
C TRP A 34 -13.45 -5.35 1.65
N SER A 35 -12.35 -6.11 1.75
CA SER A 35 -11.73 -6.41 3.06
C SER A 35 -11.43 -5.15 3.88
N GLU A 36 -11.05 -4.06 3.21
CA GLU A 36 -10.77 -2.76 3.82
C GLU A 36 -12.01 -1.87 3.95
N ALA A 37 -13.06 -2.12 3.15
CA ALA A 37 -14.30 -1.34 3.18
C ALA A 37 -15.39 -1.95 4.11
N SER A 38 -15.22 -3.19 4.57
CA SER A 38 -16.24 -3.91 5.35
C SER A 38 -15.79 -4.43 6.72
N TYR A 39 -14.51 -4.30 7.11
CA TYR A 39 -14.05 -4.80 8.43
C TYR A 39 -14.75 -4.07 9.60
N VAL A 40 -15.18 -2.83 9.37
CA VAL A 40 -16.19 -2.16 10.17
C VAL A 40 -17.23 -1.53 9.24
N LYS A 41 -18.38 -1.15 9.81
CA LYS A 41 -19.42 -0.45 9.07
C LYS A 41 -19.00 1.00 8.78
N HIS A 42 -18.22 1.21 7.73
CA HIS A 42 -17.87 2.55 7.29
C HIS A 42 -19.10 3.31 6.76
N HIS A 43 -19.10 4.63 6.97
CA HIS A 43 -20.11 5.50 6.36
C HIS A 43 -19.92 5.52 4.84
N LYS A 44 -21.02 5.53 4.07
CA LYS A 44 -20.98 5.52 2.59
C LYS A 44 -20.10 6.63 2.01
N GLN A 45 -20.10 7.80 2.63
CA GLN A 45 -19.24 8.92 2.21
C GLN A 45 -17.75 8.67 2.44
N LYS A 46 -17.36 7.92 3.49
CA LYS A 46 -15.95 7.56 3.69
C LYS A 46 -15.45 6.67 2.55
N ILE A 47 -16.25 5.65 2.19
CA ILE A 47 -15.92 4.74 1.09
C ILE A 47 -15.81 5.52 -0.23
N ALA A 48 -16.81 6.36 -0.53
CA ALA A 48 -16.81 7.20 -1.73
C ALA A 48 -15.61 8.15 -1.78
N LEU A 49 -15.27 8.79 -0.65
CA LEU A 49 -14.11 9.68 -0.54
C LEU A 49 -12.82 8.94 -0.87
N VAL A 50 -12.57 7.81 -0.18
CA VAL A 50 -11.31 7.06 -0.33
C VAL A 50 -11.16 6.52 -1.75
N PHE A 51 -12.18 5.86 -2.31
CA PHE A 51 -12.11 5.32 -3.66
C PHE A 51 -11.98 6.43 -4.71
N SER A 52 -12.73 7.53 -4.57
CA SER A 52 -12.58 8.67 -5.47
C SER A 52 -11.15 9.24 -5.42
N ALA A 53 -10.60 9.45 -4.22
CA ALA A 53 -9.25 9.96 -4.06
C ALA A 53 -8.21 9.00 -4.64
N MET A 54 -8.35 7.69 -4.42
CA MET A 54 -7.45 6.67 -4.99
C MET A 54 -7.43 6.71 -6.51
N ARG A 55 -8.60 6.84 -7.16
CA ARG A 55 -8.70 6.91 -8.63
C ARG A 55 -7.97 8.14 -9.17
N HIS A 56 -8.23 9.31 -8.58
CA HIS A 56 -7.58 10.55 -9.02
C HIS A 56 -6.07 10.53 -8.77
N PHE A 57 -5.62 9.97 -7.65
CA PHE A 57 -4.20 9.81 -7.35
C PHE A 57 -3.50 8.86 -8.32
N ALA A 58 -4.16 7.77 -8.72
CA ALA A 58 -3.63 6.87 -9.75
C ALA A 58 -3.45 7.59 -11.10
N ASP A 59 -4.39 8.46 -11.48
CA ASP A 59 -4.29 9.25 -12.69
C ASP A 59 -3.20 10.34 -12.60
N GLU A 60 -3.02 10.95 -11.43
CA GLU A 60 -1.93 11.88 -11.15
C GLU A 60 -0.54 11.21 -11.27
N LEU A 61 -0.38 10.02 -10.69
CA LEU A 61 0.84 9.23 -10.82
C LEU A 61 1.15 8.90 -12.29
N ARG A 62 0.14 8.52 -13.08
CA ARG A 62 0.28 8.27 -14.53
C ARG A 62 0.67 9.53 -15.28
N ALA A 63 0.05 10.66 -14.98
CA ALA A 63 0.36 11.96 -15.59
C ALA A 63 1.81 12.37 -15.30
N ASN A 64 2.34 11.99 -14.14
CA ASN A 64 3.73 12.18 -13.73
C ASN A 64 4.70 11.10 -14.28
N GLY A 65 4.24 10.25 -15.21
CA GLY A 65 5.08 9.28 -15.92
C GLY A 65 5.29 7.95 -15.20
N ARG A 66 4.57 7.67 -14.11
CA ARG A 66 4.66 6.38 -13.42
C ARG A 66 3.79 5.32 -14.10
N SER A 67 4.27 4.07 -14.09
CA SER A 67 3.45 2.92 -14.45
C SER A 67 2.53 2.55 -13.28
N VAL A 68 1.22 2.52 -13.51
CA VAL A 68 0.22 2.28 -12.45
C VAL A 68 -0.77 1.19 -12.85
N ILE A 69 -0.73 0.08 -12.13
CA ILE A 69 -1.78 -0.94 -12.12
C ILE A 69 -2.84 -0.50 -11.11
N TYR A 70 -4.04 -0.24 -11.60
CA TYR A 70 -5.18 0.12 -10.76
C TYR A 70 -6.26 -0.94 -10.87
N VAL A 71 -6.65 -1.54 -9.75
CA VAL A 71 -7.67 -2.58 -9.68
C VAL A 71 -8.92 -1.99 -9.04
N PRO A 72 -9.98 -1.68 -9.83
CA PRO A 72 -11.21 -1.14 -9.28
C PRO A 72 -11.99 -2.22 -8.51
N LEU A 73 -12.89 -1.78 -7.62
CA LEU A 73 -13.66 -2.66 -6.74
C LEU A 73 -14.55 -3.63 -7.53
N THR A 74 -15.00 -3.19 -8.71
CA THR A 74 -15.89 -3.92 -9.61
C THR A 74 -15.15 -4.76 -10.65
N ASP A 75 -13.82 -4.81 -10.62
CA ASP A 75 -13.05 -5.68 -11.50
C ASP A 75 -13.42 -7.15 -11.21
N PRO A 76 -13.83 -7.93 -12.23
CA PRO A 76 -14.29 -9.31 -12.04
C PRO A 76 -13.22 -10.25 -11.48
N GLU A 77 -11.94 -9.93 -11.69
CA GLU A 77 -10.82 -10.74 -11.22
C GLU A 77 -10.34 -10.31 -9.82
N ASN A 78 -10.85 -9.19 -9.28
CA ASN A 78 -10.42 -8.64 -8.00
C ASN A 78 -10.75 -9.62 -6.86
N THR A 79 -9.71 -10.04 -6.13
CA THR A 79 -9.79 -11.02 -5.04
C THR A 79 -10.38 -10.44 -3.75
N GLN A 80 -10.65 -9.13 -3.71
CA GLN A 80 -11.26 -8.40 -2.60
C GLN A 80 -10.44 -8.43 -1.30
N SER A 81 -9.13 -8.66 -1.41
CA SER A 81 -8.15 -8.64 -0.32
C SER A 81 -6.82 -8.08 -0.82
N LEU A 82 -6.21 -7.16 -0.07
CA LEU A 82 -4.92 -6.57 -0.45
C LEU A 82 -3.81 -7.62 -0.58
N THR A 83 -3.73 -8.57 0.35
CA THR A 83 -2.67 -9.60 0.32
C THR A 83 -2.85 -10.57 -0.85
N SER A 84 -4.08 -10.97 -1.13
CA SER A 84 -4.40 -11.85 -2.27
C SER A 84 -4.20 -11.15 -3.62
N GLU A 85 -4.38 -9.83 -3.69
CA GLU A 85 -4.06 -9.02 -4.87
C GLU A 85 -2.56 -8.92 -5.11
N VAL A 86 -1.76 -8.75 -4.04
CA VAL A 86 -0.30 -8.81 -4.13
C VAL A 86 0.14 -10.17 -4.68
N GLU A 87 -0.40 -11.28 -4.16
CA GLU A 87 -0.09 -12.62 -4.68
C GLU A 87 -0.53 -12.80 -6.14
N ARG A 88 -1.73 -12.33 -6.50
CA ARG A 88 -2.26 -12.37 -7.87
C ARG A 88 -1.29 -11.66 -8.83
N HIS A 89 -0.92 -10.44 -8.51
CA HIS A 89 -0.02 -9.67 -9.36
C HIS A 89 1.43 -10.20 -9.34
N GLN A 90 1.89 -10.78 -8.22
CA GLN A 90 3.19 -11.47 -8.20
C GLN A 90 3.22 -12.66 -9.16
N ARG A 91 2.14 -13.45 -9.23
CA ARG A 91 2.04 -14.58 -10.16
C ARG A 91 2.01 -14.14 -11.63
N SER A 92 1.39 -13.00 -11.93
CA SER A 92 1.23 -12.52 -13.31
C SER A 92 2.42 -11.72 -13.83
N HIS A 93 3.10 -10.95 -12.97
CA HIS A 93 4.13 -10.00 -13.40
C HIS A 93 5.55 -10.38 -12.97
N HIS A 94 5.70 -11.33 -12.04
CA HIS A 94 7.01 -11.81 -11.56
C HIS A 94 7.93 -10.68 -11.08
N PHE A 95 7.40 -9.75 -10.27
CA PHE A 95 8.20 -8.67 -9.70
C PHE A 95 9.36 -9.23 -8.87
N SER A 96 10.50 -8.54 -8.89
CA SER A 96 11.69 -8.96 -8.14
C SER A 96 11.64 -8.59 -6.66
N GLU A 97 10.82 -7.60 -6.30
CA GLU A 97 10.66 -7.09 -4.93
C GLU A 97 9.36 -6.29 -4.82
N TRP A 98 8.78 -6.28 -3.63
CA TRP A 98 7.67 -5.42 -3.26
C TRP A 98 8.10 -4.34 -2.27
N LEU A 99 7.58 -3.14 -2.46
CA LEU A 99 7.73 -1.99 -1.59
C LEU A 99 6.37 -1.61 -1.00
N LEU A 100 6.34 -1.29 0.28
CA LEU A 100 5.14 -0.84 1.00
C LEU A 100 5.54 0.20 2.05
N THR A 101 4.87 1.35 2.09
CA THR A 101 4.97 2.23 3.27
C THR A 101 4.20 1.60 4.43
N GLU A 102 4.73 1.63 5.64
CA GLU A 102 4.14 0.95 6.79
C GLU A 102 2.65 1.31 6.97
N PRO A 103 1.77 0.32 7.21
CA PRO A 103 0.34 0.58 7.34
C PRO A 103 0.00 1.17 8.70
N GLY A 104 -1.01 2.04 8.75
CA GLY A 104 -1.47 2.70 9.98
C GLY A 104 -2.34 1.84 10.92
N GLU A 105 -2.64 0.59 10.55
CA GLU A 105 -3.47 -0.33 11.34
C GLU A 105 -2.72 -1.61 11.70
N TRP A 106 -2.78 -2.02 12.98
CA TRP A 106 -2.18 -3.28 13.47
C TRP A 106 -2.63 -4.52 12.70
N ARG A 107 -3.93 -4.60 12.36
CA ARG A 107 -4.49 -5.72 11.57
C ARG A 107 -3.77 -5.84 10.23
N LEU A 108 -3.57 -4.71 9.56
CA LEU A 108 -2.96 -4.66 8.25
C LEU A 108 -1.45 -4.92 8.33
N LYS A 109 -0.80 -4.39 9.36
CA LYS A 109 0.59 -4.72 9.67
C LYS A 109 0.79 -6.22 9.84
N ALA A 110 -0.05 -6.88 10.65
CA ALA A 110 0.03 -8.33 10.86
C ALA A 110 -0.18 -9.10 9.54
N ALA A 111 -1.16 -8.71 8.73
CA ALA A 111 -1.41 -9.35 7.44
C ALA A 111 -0.21 -9.22 6.47
N PHE A 112 0.47 -8.08 6.45
CA PHE A 112 1.67 -7.89 5.63
C PHE A 112 2.91 -8.57 6.21
N ASP A 113 3.03 -8.68 7.54
CA ASP A 113 4.08 -9.48 8.19
C ASP A 113 3.94 -10.97 7.83
N GLU A 114 2.72 -11.50 7.82
CA GLU A 114 2.41 -12.86 7.37
C GLU A 114 2.70 -13.05 5.87
N LEU A 115 2.24 -12.12 5.03
CA LEU A 115 2.49 -12.15 3.59
C LEU A 115 3.98 -12.11 3.27
N LYS A 116 4.76 -11.31 4.00
CA LYS A 116 6.22 -11.24 3.84
C LYS A 116 6.89 -12.59 4.07
N ALA A 117 6.33 -13.43 4.95
CA ALA A 117 6.87 -14.76 5.22
C ALA A 117 6.52 -15.79 4.14
N THR A 118 5.48 -15.55 3.32
CA THR A 118 5.01 -16.48 2.29
C THR A 118 5.36 -16.06 0.87
N LEU A 119 5.63 -14.78 0.62
CA LEU A 119 6.00 -14.28 -0.70
C LEU A 119 7.31 -14.90 -1.21
N PRO A 120 7.40 -15.26 -2.50
CA PRO A 120 8.62 -15.83 -3.08
C PRO A 120 9.74 -14.79 -3.30
N VAL A 121 9.45 -13.52 -3.06
CA VAL A 121 10.37 -12.38 -3.24
C VAL A 121 10.30 -11.45 -2.03
N PRO A 122 11.32 -10.63 -1.77
CA PRO A 122 11.31 -9.71 -0.64
C PRO A 122 10.11 -8.75 -0.68
N LEU A 123 9.51 -8.53 0.49
CA LEU A 123 8.60 -7.41 0.76
C LEU A 123 9.30 -6.47 1.75
N GLN A 124 9.74 -5.32 1.24
CA GLN A 124 10.34 -4.26 2.02
C GLN A 124 9.24 -3.30 2.52
N VAL A 125 9.12 -3.21 3.85
CA VAL A 125 8.27 -2.23 4.50
C VAL A 125 9.13 -1.02 4.87
N VAL A 126 8.74 0.15 4.37
CA VAL A 126 9.42 1.43 4.54
C VAL A 126 8.70 2.24 5.61
N HIS A 127 9.45 2.92 6.47
CA HIS A 127 8.89 3.83 7.47
C HIS A 127 8.05 4.94 6.83
N ASP A 128 6.97 5.37 7.49
CA ASP A 128 6.13 6.48 7.05
C ASP A 128 6.69 7.82 7.55
N ASP A 129 7.43 8.51 6.69
CA ASP A 129 8.05 9.81 6.99
C ASP A 129 7.08 11.00 6.99
N ARG A 130 5.77 10.76 6.82
CA ARG A 130 4.73 11.77 7.04
C ARG A 130 4.54 12.07 8.52
N PHE A 131 4.94 11.16 9.41
CA PHE A 131 4.95 11.38 10.84
C PHE A 131 6.25 12.06 11.28
N ILE A 132 6.13 13.05 12.17
CA ILE A 132 7.28 13.82 12.70
C ILE A 132 8.22 12.96 13.56
N CYS A 133 7.70 11.88 14.13
CA CYS A 133 8.41 11.03 15.09
C CYS A 133 8.24 9.58 14.68
N SER A 134 9.36 8.87 14.53
CA SER A 134 9.35 7.44 14.25
C SER A 134 8.91 6.63 15.47
N HIS A 135 8.54 5.38 15.25
CA HIS A 135 8.28 4.44 16.33
C HIS A 135 9.47 4.34 17.30
N ASP A 136 10.70 4.25 16.77
CA ASP A 136 11.92 4.14 17.56
C ASP A 136 12.21 5.41 18.37
N ASP A 137 12.05 6.58 17.76
CA ASP A 137 12.22 7.87 18.44
C ASP A 137 11.19 8.05 19.56
N PHE A 138 9.94 7.63 19.32
CA PHE A 138 8.89 7.71 20.32
C PHE A 138 9.15 6.77 21.50
N GLN A 139 9.61 5.54 21.23
CA GLN A 139 10.02 4.60 22.27
C GLN A 139 11.21 5.13 23.08
N ALA A 140 12.20 5.72 22.40
CA ALA A 140 13.35 6.35 23.06
C ALA A 140 12.93 7.55 23.93
N PHE A 141 11.98 8.37 23.46
CA PHE A 141 11.42 9.49 24.21
C PHE A 141 10.72 9.05 25.50
N LEU A 142 9.96 7.94 25.47
CA LEU A 142 9.25 7.40 26.62
C LEU A 142 10.17 6.74 27.65
N LYS A 143 11.36 6.27 27.24
CA LYS A 143 12.29 5.57 28.12
C LYS A 143 12.65 6.44 29.34
N GLY A 144 12.31 5.96 30.53
CA GLY A 144 12.60 6.64 31.80
C GLY A 144 11.53 7.63 32.27
N ARG A 145 10.39 7.75 31.57
CA ARG A 145 9.23 8.55 32.00
C ARG A 145 8.16 7.62 32.59
N LYS A 146 7.66 7.94 33.78
CA LYS A 146 6.57 7.22 34.48
C LYS A 146 5.35 8.11 34.62
#